data_AF-A0A963FYJ8-F1
#
_entry.id   AF-A0A963FYJ8-F1
#
_cell.length_a   1.000
_cell.length_b   1.000
_cell.length_c   1.000
_cell.angle_alpha   90.00
_cell.angle_beta   90.00
_cell.angle_gamma   90.00
#
_symmetry.space_group_name_H-M   'P 1'
#
loop_
_entity.id
_entity.type
_entity.pdbx_description
1 polymer ?
#
loop_
_entity_poly.entity_id
_entity_poly.type
_entity_poly.pdbx_seq_one_letter_code
_entity_poly.pdbx_strand_id
1 'polypeptide(L)'
;AVRIGLANRVFPADGFVESAREFALKVATKAPFSMQLAKEQLNMSAERTLEACLTAELEGMTFVGTTRDWQEGVDAFAEKRKPVFKGE
;
A
#
# COMPACT_ATOMS: atom_id res chain seq x y z
N ALA A 1 8.10 -20.65 9.63
CA ALA A 1 8.13 -19.37 8.90
C ALA A 1 6.96 -18.45 9.28
N VAL A 2 5.70 -18.83 9.02
CA VAL A 2 4.54 -17.94 9.27
C VAL A 2 4.39 -17.53 10.74
N ARG A 3 4.41 -18.48 11.68
CA ARG A 3 4.27 -18.21 13.12
C ARG A 3 5.27 -17.20 13.69
N ILE A 4 6.46 -17.10 13.08
CA ILE A 4 7.56 -16.23 13.54
C ILE A 4 7.65 -14.92 12.73
N GLY A 5 6.70 -14.65 11.83
CA GLY A 5 6.65 -13.41 11.05
C GLY A 5 7.53 -13.36 9.80
N LEU A 6 8.29 -14.41 9.49
CA LEU A 6 9.13 -14.45 8.27
C LEU A 6 8.30 -14.53 6.98
N ALA A 7 7.12 -15.14 7.05
CA ALA A 7 6.20 -15.27 5.91
C ALA A 7 4.79 -14.85 6.32
N ASN A 8 4.05 -14.21 5.41
CA ASN A 8 2.71 -13.71 5.69
C ASN A 8 1.66 -14.83 5.83
N ARG A 9 1.74 -15.86 4.96
CA ARG A 9 0.73 -16.94 4.86
C ARG A 9 1.37 -18.25 4.40
N VAL A 10 0.68 -19.36 4.61
CA VAL A 10 1.02 -20.69 4.10
C VAL A 10 -0.18 -21.24 3.33
N PHE A 11 0.08 -21.87 2.18
CA PHE A 11 -0.91 -22.48 1.32
C PHE A 11 -0.44 -23.89 0.91
N PRO A 12 -1.35 -24.80 0.52
CA PRO A 12 -0.99 -26.03 -0.18
C PRO A 12 -0.19 -25.73 -1.44
N ALA A 13 0.60 -26.70 -1.91
CA ALA A 13 1.38 -26.55 -3.14
C ALA A 13 0.45 -26.34 -4.35
N ASP A 14 -0.63 -27.14 -4.42
CA ASP A 14 -1.69 -26.97 -5.38
C ASP A 14 -2.44 -25.65 -5.10
N GLY A 15 -2.51 -24.76 -6.09
CA GLY A 15 -3.17 -23.46 -5.95
C GLY A 15 -2.32 -22.35 -5.30
N PHE A 16 -1.03 -22.61 -5.02
CA PHE A 16 -0.14 -21.61 -4.40
C PHE A 16 0.00 -20.35 -5.27
N VAL A 17 0.25 -20.54 -6.57
CA VAL A 17 0.50 -19.43 -7.51
C VAL A 17 -0.75 -18.56 -7.66
N GLU A 18 -1.92 -19.19 -7.72
CA GLU A 18 -3.22 -18.53 -7.79
C GLU A 18 -3.46 -17.70 -6.53
N SER A 19 -3.23 -18.29 -5.35
CA SER A 19 -3.37 -17.60 -4.06
C SER A 19 -2.41 -16.41 -3.92
N ALA A 20 -1.16 -16.57 -4.37
CA ALA A 20 -0.16 -15.50 -4.38
C ALA A 20 -0.54 -14.38 -5.36
N ARG A 21 -1.06 -14.75 -6.55
CA ARG A 21 -1.50 -13.80 -7.58
C ARG A 21 -2.72 -13.02 -7.13
N GLU A 22 -3.69 -13.65 -6.46
CA GLU A 22 -4.84 -12.95 -5.87
C GLU A 22 -4.40 -11.87 -4.88
N PHE A 23 -3.38 -12.16 -4.07
CA PHE A 23 -2.82 -11.16 -3.17
C PHE A 23 -2.16 -10.01 -3.93
N ALA A 24 -1.33 -10.32 -4.94
CA ALA A 24 -0.70 -9.30 -5.79
C ALA A 24 -1.74 -8.42 -6.49
N LEU A 25 -2.83 -9.00 -7.00
CA LEU A 25 -3.94 -8.26 -7.61
C LEU A 25 -4.61 -7.31 -6.62
N LYS A 26 -4.84 -7.74 -5.37
CA LYS A 26 -5.40 -6.87 -4.32
C LYS A 26 -4.50 -5.67 -4.01
N VAL A 27 -3.18 -5.84 -4.09
CA VAL A 27 -2.22 -4.74 -3.93
C VAL A 27 -2.24 -3.83 -5.16
N ALA A 28 -2.31 -4.40 -6.36
CA ALA A 28 -2.36 -3.66 -7.62
C ALA A 28 -3.62 -2.80 -7.78
N THR A 29 -4.70 -3.06 -7.03
CA THR A 29 -5.91 -2.20 -7.03
C THR A 29 -5.80 -0.98 -6.10
N LYS A 30 -4.63 -0.67 -5.54
CA LYS A 30 -4.42 0.46 -4.63
C LYS A 30 -3.77 1.63 -5.38
N ALA A 31 -3.91 2.84 -4.82
CA ALA A 31 -3.31 4.04 -5.37
C ALA A 31 -1.77 3.89 -5.49
N PRO A 32 -1.19 3.93 -6.71
CA PRO A 32 0.23 3.65 -6.92
C PRO A 32 1.16 4.54 -6.11
N PHE A 33 0.92 5.86 -6.08
CA PHE A 33 1.77 6.79 -5.32
C PHE A 33 1.71 6.54 -3.81
N SER A 34 0.52 6.26 -3.26
CA SER A 34 0.38 5.93 -1.84
C SER A 34 1.11 4.62 -1.49
N MET A 35 1.00 3.59 -2.33
CA MET A 35 1.69 2.32 -2.11
C MET A 35 3.21 2.44 -2.22
N GLN A 36 3.69 3.24 -3.17
CA GLN A 36 5.11 3.50 -3.34
C GLN A 36 5.70 4.20 -2.12
N LEU A 37 5.08 5.30 -1.67
CA LEU A 37 5.55 6.07 -0.52
C LEU A 37 5.47 5.25 0.77
N ALA A 38 4.37 4.53 1.00
CA ALA A 38 4.25 3.66 2.16
C ALA A 38 5.37 2.61 2.22
N LYS A 39 5.70 1.99 1.08
CA LYS A 39 6.79 1.01 1.00
C LYS A 39 8.16 1.64 1.24
N GLU A 40 8.42 2.82 0.67
CA GLU A 40 9.67 3.55 0.88
C GLU A 40 9.86 3.92 2.36
N GLN A 41 8.82 4.45 2.99
CA GLN A 41 8.83 4.82 4.41
C GLN A 41 9.10 3.61 5.31
N LEU A 42 8.47 2.46 5.04
CA LEU A 42 8.72 1.21 5.77
C LEU A 42 10.15 0.70 5.60
N ASN A 43 10.74 0.82 4.41
CA ASN A 43 12.12 0.41 4.18
C ASN A 43 13.11 1.31 4.94
N MET A 44 12.85 2.62 4.96
CA MET A 44 13.72 3.60 5.61
C MET A 44 13.52 3.68 7.13
N SER A 45 12.46 3.10 7.69
CA SER A 45 12.13 3.25 9.11
C SER A 45 13.16 2.64 10.05
N ALA A 46 13.92 1.65 9.58
CA ALA A 46 15.02 1.04 10.36
C ALA A 46 16.27 1.94 10.42
N GLU A 47 16.38 2.93 9.52
CA GLU A 47 17.55 3.80 9.38
C GLU A 47 17.31 5.23 9.90
N ARG A 48 16.06 5.54 10.29
CA ARG A 48 15.63 6.86 10.72
C ARG A 48 15.17 6.86 12.18
N THR A 49 15.28 8.01 12.84
CA THR A 49 14.61 8.22 14.13
C THR A 49 13.10 8.27 13.93
N LEU A 50 12.34 7.98 14.99
CA LEU A 50 10.88 8.08 14.95
C LEU A 50 10.41 9.47 14.49
N GLU A 51 11.05 10.54 14.98
CA GLU A 51 10.75 11.92 14.59
C GLU A 51 10.97 12.15 13.09
N ALA A 52 12.08 11.68 12.53
CA ALA A 52 12.33 11.76 11.10
C ALA A 52 11.33 10.95 10.27
N CYS A 53 10.90 9.77 10.77
CA CYS A 53 9.85 8.99 10.12
C CYS A 53 8.51 9.75 10.08
N LEU A 54 8.11 10.38 11.18
CA LEU A 54 6.86 11.14 11.27
C LEU A 54 6.88 12.38 10.36
N THR A 55 8.01 13.10 10.30
CA THR A 55 8.16 14.23 9.37
C THR A 55 8.03 13.77 7.91
N ALA A 56 8.73 12.69 7.54
CA ALA A 56 8.64 12.14 6.19
C ALA A 56 7.24 11.57 5.87
N GLU A 57 6.52 11.04 6.86
CA GLU A 57 5.13 10.60 6.70
C GLU A 57 4.20 11.79 6.42
N LEU A 58 4.36 12.89 7.16
CA LEU A 58 3.59 14.12 6.95
C LEU A 58 3.82 14.69 5.54
N GLU A 59 5.07 14.75 5.09
CA GLU A 59 5.43 15.19 3.74
C GLU A 59 4.81 14.27 2.67
N GLY A 60 4.93 12.95 2.86
CA GLY A 60 4.36 11.95 1.96
C GLY A 60 2.83 12.03 1.88
N MET A 61 2.15 12.21 3.02
CA MET A 61 0.69 12.40 3.05
C MET A 61 0.29 13.70 2.36
N THR A 62 1.04 14.79 2.55
CA THR A 62 0.79 16.07 1.90
C THR A 62 0.90 15.93 0.38
N PHE A 63 1.92 15.22 -0.11
CA PHE A 63 2.07 14.93 -1.54
C PHE A 63 0.93 14.05 -2.07
N VAL A 64 0.61 12.94 -1.41
CA VAL A 64 -0.49 12.06 -1.85
C VAL A 64 -1.80 12.84 -1.91
N GLY A 65 -2.04 13.75 -0.96
CA GLY A 65 -3.21 14.64 -0.95
C GLY A 65 -3.35 15.54 -2.17
N THR A 66 -2.30 15.77 -2.95
CA THR A 66 -2.36 16.55 -4.19
C THR A 66 -2.57 15.69 -5.45
N THR A 67 -2.62 14.36 -5.32
CA THR A 67 -2.81 13.43 -6.45
C THR A 67 -4.29 13.30 -6.83
N ARG A 68 -4.58 12.97 -8.09
CA ARG A 68 -5.94 12.65 -8.53
C ARG A 68 -6.46 11.38 -7.89
N ASP A 69 -5.59 10.41 -7.66
CA ASP A 69 -5.95 9.16 -7.00
C ASP A 69 -6.44 9.37 -5.56
N TRP A 70 -5.94 10.38 -4.85
CA TRP A 70 -6.50 10.76 -3.55
C TRP A 70 -7.95 11.23 -3.68
N GLN A 71 -8.21 12.15 -4.62
CA GLN A 71 -9.56 12.65 -4.86
C GLN A 71 -10.51 11.53 -5.29
N GLU A 72 -10.09 10.67 -6.22
CA GLU A 72 -10.84 9.49 -6.65
C GLU A 72 -11.12 8.54 -5.49
N GLY A 73 -10.19 8.36 -4.57
CA GLY A 73 -10.40 7.56 -3.36
C GLY A 73 -11.50 8.15 -2.46
N VAL A 74 -11.49 9.47 -2.27
CA VAL A 74 -12.50 10.20 -1.50
C VAL A 74 -13.88 10.10 -2.18
N ASP A 75 -13.94 10.35 -3.48
CA ASP A 75 -15.18 10.34 -4.26
C ASP A 75 -15.78 8.93 -4.32
N ALA A 76 -14.95 7.92 -4.64
CA ALA A 76 -15.39 6.53 -4.68
C ALA A 76 -15.93 6.05 -3.33
N PHE A 77 -15.31 6.49 -2.23
CA PHE A 77 -15.78 6.18 -0.88
C PHE A 77 -17.13 6.85 -0.60
N ALA A 78 -17.28 8.13 -0.90
CA ALA A 78 -18.53 8.87 -0.72
C ALA A 78 -19.68 8.27 -1.56
N GLU A 79 -19.39 7.86 -2.79
CA GLU A 79 -20.32 7.25 -3.73
C GLU A 79 -20.54 5.74 -3.52
N LYS A 80 -19.84 5.12 -2.56
CA LYS A 80 -19.88 3.67 -2.26
C LYS A 80 -19.57 2.79 -3.48
N ARG A 81 -18.67 3.24 -4.35
CA ARG A 81 -18.17 2.49 -5.50
C ARG A 81 -16.72 2.06 -5.31
N LYS A 82 -16.24 1.18 -6.18
CA LYS A 82 -14.82 0.82 -6.21
C LYS A 82 -14.02 1.97 -6.88
N PRO A 83 -12.90 2.40 -6.29
CA PRO A 83 -12.05 3.41 -6.92
C PRO A 83 -11.29 2.83 -8.11
N VAL A 84 -10.98 3.67 -9.09
CA VAL A 84 -10.16 3.38 -10.26
C VAL A 84 -8.93 4.28 -10.23
N PHE A 85 -7.87 3.78 -9.59
CA PHE A 85 -6.60 4.50 -9.50
C PHE A 85 -5.78 4.40 -10.80
N LYS A 86 -5.13 5.49 -11.18
CA LYS A 86 -4.35 5.61 -12.43
C LYS A 86 -2.88 5.97 -12.21
N GLY A 87 -2.48 6.33 -11.00
CA GLY A 87 -1.14 6.85 -10.73
C GLY A 87 -0.98 8.30 -11.19
N GLU A 88 -2.02 9.11 -10.98
CA GLU A 88 -2.07 10.54 -11.31
C GLU A 88 -2.47 11.37 -10.09
#